data_AF-A0A1H7JFT3-F1
#
_entry.id   AF-A0A1H7JFT3-F1
#
_cell.length_a   1.000
_cell.length_b   1.000
_cell.length_c   1.000
_cell.angle_alpha   90.00
_cell.angle_beta   90.00
_cell.angle_gamma   90.00
#
_symmetry.space_group_name_H-M   'P 1'
#
loop_
_entity.id
_entity.type
_entity.pdbx_description
1 polymer ?
#
loop_
_entity_poly.entity_id
_entity_poly.type
_entity_poly.pdbx_seq_one_letter_code
_entity_poly.pdbx_strand_id
1 'polypeptide(L)'
;MTTSYKVKFWDIRTNTRSDGTGKKPRIVWHTVRWTVGDREKSSTFKTKGLAESFLSDLRQAAKKGEAFDVETGLPLSMAKAKDTRTWYAFAVAYVHTWWPHAAAKSREGMTDTLATVTRVLVNDAPGRPSDEIIRRALREYSFLPEDRRSQPSPEIARTVRWLEASSLPSSALEETKQVRGVLEALSLRMDGNAAATSTYRRKRAIIHHALEYAVELEELSANPLHKVKFRKAKVSGEVDRRSVVNPGQARELLTAVTYVGRSRGPMLRALFACMYFGGLRPGEAAGLRHDNCLLPKEGWGLLTLQKTRSESIKR
;
A
#
# COMPACT_ATOMS: atom_id res chain seq x y z
N MET A 1 -28.09 15.34 -2.32
CA MET A 1 -27.70 15.93 -1.02
C MET A 1 -28.49 17.20 -0.82
N THR A 2 -29.31 17.25 0.23
CA THR A 2 -30.09 18.46 0.57
C THR A 2 -29.25 19.29 1.52
N THR A 3 -28.83 20.47 1.09
CA THR A 3 -27.91 21.33 1.86
C THR A 3 -28.61 22.58 2.39
N SER A 4 -28.19 23.07 3.55
CA SER A 4 -28.74 24.27 4.19
C SER A 4 -27.64 25.12 4.82
N TYR A 5 -27.78 26.45 4.72
CA TYR A 5 -26.96 27.43 5.43
C TYR A 5 -27.59 27.85 6.77
N LYS A 6 -28.85 27.48 7.02
CA LYS A 6 -29.56 27.80 8.25
C LYS A 6 -29.10 26.85 9.35
N VAL A 7 -28.11 27.28 10.13
CA VAL A 7 -27.54 26.52 11.24
C VAL A 7 -27.67 27.24 12.57
N LYS A 8 -28.06 26.52 13.61
CA LYS A 8 -28.12 27.03 15.00
C LYS A 8 -27.31 26.14 15.91
N PHE A 9 -26.36 26.71 16.63
CA PHE A 9 -25.52 26.01 17.60
C PHE A 9 -26.04 26.24 19.02
N TRP A 10 -26.13 25.17 19.82
CA TRP A 10 -26.54 25.25 21.22
C TRP A 10 -25.33 25.14 22.15
N ASP A 11 -25.49 25.56 23.40
CA ASP A 11 -24.47 25.36 24.43
C ASP A 11 -24.28 23.87 24.75
N ILE A 12 -23.05 23.54 25.13
CA ILE A 12 -22.64 22.17 25.45
C ILE A 12 -23.41 21.71 26.69
N ARG A 13 -24.23 20.68 26.52
CA ARG A 13 -24.98 20.07 27.62
C ARG A 13 -24.06 19.10 28.37
N THR A 14 -23.85 19.34 29.65
CA THR A 14 -23.13 18.40 30.52
C THR A 14 -24.13 17.39 31.06
N ASN A 15 -23.95 16.11 30.74
CA ASN A 15 -24.80 15.04 31.22
C ASN A 15 -24.17 14.37 32.44
N THR A 16 -24.94 14.31 33.52
CA THR A 16 -24.53 13.75 34.79
C THR A 16 -25.39 12.54 35.15
N ARG A 17 -24.80 11.55 35.83
CA ARG A 17 -25.50 10.39 36.39
C ARG A 17 -25.52 10.51 37.91
N SER A 18 -26.68 10.21 38.52
CA SER A 18 -26.78 10.17 39.98
C SER A 18 -25.96 8.99 40.52
N ASP A 19 -25.22 9.23 41.60
CA ASP A 19 -24.31 8.25 42.20
C ASP A 19 -24.79 7.83 43.61
N GLY A 20 -26.12 7.81 43.79
CA GLY A 20 -26.80 7.59 45.07
C GLY A 20 -27.27 8.87 45.76
N THR A 21 -28.20 8.73 46.71
CA THR A 21 -28.76 9.83 47.51
C THR A 21 -27.67 10.53 48.32
N GLY A 22 -27.48 11.83 48.09
CA GLY A 22 -26.54 12.68 48.84
C GLY A 22 -25.15 12.87 48.21
N LYS A 23 -24.81 12.22 47.08
CA LYS A 23 -23.53 12.43 46.37
C LYS A 23 -23.68 13.39 45.19
N LYS A 24 -22.62 14.18 44.92
CA LYS A 24 -22.57 15.03 43.72
C LYS A 24 -22.67 14.14 42.47
N PRO A 25 -23.56 14.46 41.51
CA PRO A 25 -23.78 13.62 40.35
C PRO A 25 -22.52 13.64 39.46
N ARG A 26 -22.11 12.46 39.00
CA ARG A 26 -20.87 12.28 38.22
C ARG A 26 -21.11 12.72 36.78
N ILE A 27 -20.23 13.56 36.24
CA ILE A 27 -20.23 13.91 34.81
C ILE A 27 -19.83 12.68 34.01
N VAL A 28 -20.66 12.32 33.02
CA VAL A 28 -20.46 11.11 32.21
C VAL A 28 -20.08 11.46 30.76
N TRP A 29 -20.76 12.46 30.18
CA TRP A 29 -20.51 12.91 28.80
C TRP A 29 -20.93 14.37 28.62
N HIS A 30 -20.34 15.02 27.63
CA HIS A 30 -20.70 16.35 27.14
C HIS A 30 -21.35 16.22 25.77
N THR A 31 -22.57 16.74 25.60
CA THR A 31 -23.31 16.70 24.34
C THR A 31 -23.26 18.05 23.65
N VAL A 32 -22.72 18.07 22.43
CA VAL A 32 -22.87 19.18 21.50
C VAL A 32 -24.16 18.99 20.75
N ARG A 33 -25.00 20.04 20.68
CA ARG A 33 -26.26 20.03 19.92
C ARG A 33 -26.28 21.18 18.93
N TRP A 34 -26.81 20.92 17.74
CA TRP A 34 -26.99 21.93 16.70
C TRP A 34 -28.15 21.55 15.80
N THR A 35 -28.70 22.53 15.11
CA THR A 35 -29.83 22.36 14.19
C THR A 35 -29.38 22.77 12.80
N VAL A 36 -29.68 21.96 11.79
CA VAL A 36 -29.45 22.26 10.37
C VAL A 36 -30.79 22.24 9.64
N GLY A 37 -31.21 23.39 9.11
CA GLY A 37 -32.59 23.58 8.67
C GLY A 37 -33.55 23.43 9.86
N ASP A 38 -34.38 22.39 9.83
CA ASP A 38 -35.35 22.08 10.88
C ASP A 38 -35.04 20.74 11.60
N ARG A 39 -33.85 20.17 11.39
CA ARG A 39 -33.42 18.91 12.02
C ARG A 39 -32.40 19.16 13.12
N GLU A 40 -32.73 18.77 14.35
CA GLU A 40 -31.77 18.76 15.48
C GLU A 40 -30.83 17.57 15.37
N LYS A 41 -29.55 17.82 15.67
CA LYS A 41 -28.45 16.85 15.66
C LYS A 41 -27.65 16.99 16.94
N SER A 42 -27.09 15.88 17.38
CA SER A 42 -26.29 15.85 18.61
C SER A 42 -25.11 14.90 18.49
N SER A 43 -24.00 15.24 19.12
CA SER A 43 -22.82 14.37 19.28
C SER A 43 -22.34 14.40 20.72
N THR A 44 -21.91 13.26 21.25
CA THR A 44 -21.48 13.08 22.64
C THR A 44 -19.99 12.82 22.75
N PHE A 45 -19.35 13.49 23.71
CA PHE A 45 -17.91 13.41 23.96
C PHE A 45 -17.63 13.12 25.43
N LYS A 46 -16.51 12.44 25.71
CA LYS A 46 -16.12 12.09 27.09
C LYS A 46 -15.62 13.29 27.90
N THR A 47 -15.02 14.29 27.25
CA THR A 47 -14.42 15.46 27.91
C THR A 47 -15.00 16.75 27.34
N LYS A 48 -15.03 17.81 28.16
CA LYS A 48 -15.52 19.13 27.75
C LYS A 48 -14.68 19.71 26.62
N GLY A 49 -13.34 19.56 26.68
CA GLY A 49 -12.43 20.07 25.67
C GLY A 49 -12.66 19.46 24.28
N LEU A 50 -12.98 18.16 24.18
CA LEU A 50 -13.33 17.54 22.90
C LEU A 50 -14.65 18.09 22.34
N ALA A 51 -15.65 18.31 23.21
CA ALA A 51 -16.92 18.91 22.82
C ALA A 51 -16.74 20.37 22.37
N GLU A 52 -15.90 21.15 23.05
CA GLU A 52 -15.58 22.54 22.71
C GLU A 52 -14.82 22.64 21.39
N SER A 53 -13.84 21.76 21.16
CA SER A 53 -13.12 21.67 19.88
C SER A 53 -14.08 21.38 18.73
N PHE A 54 -14.92 20.36 18.87
CA PHE A 54 -15.88 19.99 17.83
C PHE A 54 -16.89 21.12 17.55
N LEU A 55 -17.41 21.77 18.59
CA LEU A 55 -18.32 22.92 18.44
C LEU A 55 -17.61 24.11 17.77
N SER A 56 -16.34 24.34 18.09
CA SER A 56 -15.51 25.36 17.44
C SER A 56 -15.38 25.09 15.94
N ASP A 57 -15.11 23.84 15.55
CA ASP A 57 -14.95 23.48 14.15
C ASP A 57 -16.26 23.70 13.36
N LEU A 58 -17.41 23.32 13.94
CA LEU A 58 -18.73 23.59 13.34
C LEU A 58 -18.99 25.10 13.17
N ARG A 59 -18.65 25.91 14.18
CA ARG A 59 -18.79 27.37 14.12
C ARG A 59 -17.87 27.98 13.06
N GLN A 60 -16.66 27.47 12.90
CA GLN A 60 -15.72 27.94 11.89
C GLN A 60 -16.21 27.62 10.47
N ALA A 61 -16.75 26.42 10.24
CA ALA A 61 -17.32 26.05 8.95
C ALA A 61 -18.51 26.95 8.58
N ALA A 62 -19.42 27.21 9.52
CA ALA A 62 -20.52 28.16 9.30
C ALA A 62 -20.01 29.59 9.03
N LYS A 63 -19.01 30.05 9.77
CA LYS A 63 -18.40 31.38 9.56
C LYS A 63 -17.75 31.52 8.19
N LYS A 64 -17.20 30.44 7.63
CA LYS A 64 -16.64 30.40 6.26
C LYS A 64 -17.71 30.39 5.16
N GLY A 65 -18.99 30.39 5.50
CA GLY A 65 -20.08 30.31 4.53
C GLY A 65 -20.20 28.93 3.90
N GLU A 66 -19.83 27.88 4.63
CA GLU A 66 -19.95 26.51 4.14
C GLU A 66 -21.38 25.99 4.32
N ALA A 67 -21.89 25.28 3.31
CA ALA A 67 -23.20 24.62 3.41
C ALA A 67 -23.12 23.38 4.32
N PHE A 68 -24.19 23.11 5.05
CA PHE A 68 -24.32 21.91 5.87
C PHE A 68 -25.27 20.93 5.19
N ASP A 69 -24.92 19.66 5.20
CA ASP A 69 -25.82 18.61 4.73
C ASP A 69 -26.92 18.36 5.76
N VAL A 70 -28.19 18.40 5.34
CA VAL A 70 -29.37 18.31 6.22
C VAL A 70 -29.54 16.90 6.80
N GLU A 71 -29.00 15.89 6.12
CA GLU A 71 -29.16 14.49 6.52
C GLU A 71 -28.16 14.11 7.61
N THR A 72 -26.88 14.38 7.39
CA THR A 72 -25.79 14.15 8.35
C THR A 72 -25.75 15.22 9.43
N GLY A 73 -26.15 16.44 9.10
CA GLY A 73 -26.01 17.63 9.95
C GLY A 73 -24.62 18.23 9.94
N LEU A 74 -23.68 17.74 9.15
CA LEU A 74 -22.30 18.22 9.17
C LEU A 74 -22.05 19.22 8.04
N PRO A 75 -21.07 20.13 8.19
CA PRO A 75 -20.52 20.88 7.05
C PRO A 75 -20.10 19.91 5.94
N LEU A 76 -20.26 20.29 4.67
CA LEU A 76 -19.93 19.42 3.53
C LEU A 76 -18.48 18.87 3.58
N SER A 77 -17.52 19.66 4.05
CA SER A 77 -16.12 19.28 4.26
C SER A 77 -15.97 18.19 5.32
N MET A 78 -16.72 18.28 6.42
CA MET A 78 -16.73 17.29 7.48
C MET A 78 -17.53 16.04 7.12
N ALA A 79 -18.65 16.20 6.40
CA ALA A 79 -19.45 15.08 5.88
C ALA A 79 -18.61 14.24 4.91
N LYS A 80 -17.93 14.89 3.96
CA LYS A 80 -16.97 14.24 3.07
C LYS A 80 -15.87 13.52 3.85
N ALA A 81 -15.26 14.18 4.84
CA ALA A 81 -14.21 13.56 5.66
C ALA A 81 -14.69 12.32 6.45
N LYS A 82 -15.95 12.32 6.90
CA LYS A 82 -16.55 11.21 7.66
C LYS A 82 -16.87 9.99 6.80
N ASP A 83 -17.29 10.22 5.56
CA ASP A 83 -17.59 9.15 4.60
C ASP A 83 -16.36 8.76 3.76
N THR A 84 -15.21 9.41 3.97
CA THR A 84 -13.98 9.07 3.26
C THR A 84 -13.47 7.71 3.72
N ARG A 85 -13.41 6.78 2.78
CA ARG A 85 -12.76 5.49 2.94
C ARG A 85 -11.33 5.64 3.48
N THR A 86 -10.92 4.79 4.41
CA THR A 86 -9.53 4.77 4.88
C THR A 86 -8.60 4.21 3.79
N TRP A 87 -7.33 4.64 3.79
CA TRP A 87 -6.33 4.11 2.88
C TRP A 87 -6.20 2.59 2.99
N TYR A 88 -6.27 2.04 4.20
CA TYR A 88 -6.26 0.59 4.42
C TYR A 88 -7.41 -0.10 3.68
N ALA A 89 -8.63 0.39 3.86
CA ALA A 89 -9.81 -0.16 3.19
C ALA A 89 -9.73 -0.01 1.66
N PHE A 90 -9.20 1.13 1.18
CA PHE A 90 -8.93 1.36 -0.24
C PHE A 90 -7.92 0.36 -0.80
N ALA A 91 -6.77 0.22 -0.15
CA ALA A 91 -5.69 -0.66 -0.58
C ALA A 91 -6.13 -2.12 -0.63
N VAL A 92 -6.94 -2.58 0.34
CA VAL A 92 -7.51 -3.93 0.34
C VAL A 92 -8.38 -4.15 -0.90
N ALA A 93 -9.34 -3.27 -1.19
CA ALA A 93 -10.19 -3.46 -2.37
C ALA A 93 -9.44 -3.28 -3.68
N TYR A 94 -8.50 -2.33 -3.76
CA TYR A 94 -7.65 -2.18 -4.93
C TYR A 94 -6.94 -3.50 -5.25
N VAL A 95 -6.35 -4.17 -4.24
CA VAL A 95 -5.75 -5.50 -4.46
C VAL A 95 -6.76 -6.50 -4.99
N HIS A 96 -7.95 -6.59 -4.38
CA HIS A 96 -8.98 -7.54 -4.81
C HIS A 96 -9.46 -7.29 -6.24
N THR A 97 -9.65 -6.03 -6.64
CA THR A 97 -10.05 -5.67 -8.02
C THR A 97 -9.01 -6.14 -9.04
N TRP A 98 -7.72 -5.93 -8.76
CA TRP A 98 -6.65 -6.24 -9.72
C TRP A 98 -6.11 -7.67 -9.59
N TRP A 99 -6.39 -8.38 -8.49
CA TRP A 99 -5.85 -9.72 -8.23
C TRP A 99 -6.14 -10.73 -9.35
N PRO A 100 -7.39 -10.86 -9.87
CA PRO A 100 -7.70 -11.84 -10.93
C PRO A 100 -6.91 -11.59 -12.21
N HIS A 101 -6.64 -10.33 -12.54
CA HIS A 101 -5.98 -9.90 -13.78
C HIS A 101 -4.45 -9.82 -13.66
N ALA A 102 -3.91 -9.89 -12.45
CA ALA A 102 -2.47 -9.78 -12.21
C ALA A 102 -1.76 -11.15 -12.28
N ALA A 103 -0.64 -11.21 -13.00
CA ALA A 103 0.29 -12.35 -12.93
C ALA A 103 0.88 -12.49 -11.50
N ALA A 104 1.39 -13.67 -11.16
CA ALA A 104 1.92 -13.95 -9.80
C ALA A 104 2.97 -12.94 -9.34
N LYS A 105 3.93 -12.56 -10.20
CA LYS A 105 4.94 -11.53 -9.89
C LYS A 105 4.35 -10.13 -9.76
N SER A 106 3.30 -9.82 -10.51
CA SER A 106 2.57 -8.55 -10.37
C SER A 106 1.82 -8.49 -9.04
N ARG A 107 1.19 -9.59 -8.60
CA ARG A 107 0.55 -9.71 -7.27
C ARG A 107 1.57 -9.51 -6.15
N GLU A 108 2.74 -10.16 -6.27
CA GLU A 108 3.84 -10.00 -5.30
C GLU A 108 4.31 -8.54 -5.23
N GLY A 109 4.55 -7.90 -6.37
CA GLY A 109 4.97 -6.50 -6.44
C GLY A 109 3.92 -5.53 -5.90
N MET A 110 2.64 -5.77 -6.22
CA MET A 110 1.51 -4.96 -5.77
C MET A 110 1.35 -5.02 -4.25
N THR A 111 1.28 -6.22 -3.68
CA THR A 111 1.15 -6.42 -2.23
C THR A 111 2.36 -5.92 -1.45
N ASP A 112 3.59 -6.11 -1.96
CA ASP A 112 4.81 -5.55 -1.36
C ASP A 112 4.78 -4.02 -1.31
N THR A 113 4.36 -3.40 -2.41
CA THR A 113 4.34 -1.94 -2.54
C THR A 113 3.28 -1.34 -1.64
N LEU A 114 2.05 -1.85 -1.68
CA LEU A 114 0.96 -1.35 -0.84
C LEU A 114 1.27 -1.57 0.64
N ALA A 115 1.89 -2.69 1.01
CA ALA A 115 2.32 -2.90 2.40
C ALA A 115 3.36 -1.86 2.87
N THR A 116 4.28 -1.48 1.98
CA THR A 116 5.28 -0.43 2.26
C THR A 116 4.59 0.92 2.55
N VAL A 117 3.56 1.25 1.77
CA VAL A 117 2.86 2.55 1.84
C VAL A 117 1.85 2.59 2.99
N THR A 118 1.06 1.53 3.20
CA THR A 118 0.08 1.46 4.28
C THR A 118 0.72 1.69 5.64
N ARG A 119 1.96 1.23 5.85
CA ARG A 119 2.72 1.46 7.10
C ARG A 119 2.94 2.94 7.46
N VAL A 120 3.01 3.82 6.46
CA VAL A 120 3.23 5.26 6.67
C VAL A 120 1.93 6.07 6.58
N LEU A 121 0.83 5.46 6.15
CA LEU A 121 -0.50 6.08 6.07
C LEU A 121 -1.40 5.64 7.24
N VAL A 122 -0.84 5.78 8.44
CA VAL A 122 -1.50 5.52 9.72
C VAL A 122 -1.23 6.68 10.68
N ASN A 123 -2.21 6.98 11.52
CA ASN A 123 -2.07 7.89 12.64
C ASN A 123 -1.06 7.35 13.65
N ASP A 124 -0.48 8.26 14.44
CA ASP A 124 0.30 7.89 15.62
C ASP A 124 -0.65 7.44 16.74
N ALA A 125 -0.95 6.14 16.75
CA ALA A 125 -1.87 5.52 17.69
C ALA A 125 -1.12 4.59 18.66
N PRO A 126 -1.50 4.57 19.95
CA PRO A 126 -0.87 3.70 20.94
C PRO A 126 -1.02 2.22 20.55
N GLY A 127 -0.04 1.41 20.95
CA GLY A 127 -0.04 -0.02 20.66
C GLY A 127 0.28 -0.37 19.20
N ARG A 128 0.97 0.53 18.47
CA ARG A 128 1.45 0.28 17.11
C ARG A 128 2.26 -1.02 17.04
N PRO A 129 1.85 -2.02 16.23
CA PRO A 129 2.63 -3.23 16.01
C PRO A 129 3.95 -2.94 15.28
N SER A 130 4.91 -3.87 15.36
CA SER A 130 6.16 -3.72 14.63
C SER A 130 5.91 -3.73 13.12
N ASP A 131 6.80 -3.07 12.38
CA ASP A 131 6.67 -2.95 10.93
C ASP A 131 6.70 -4.30 10.21
N GLU A 132 7.41 -5.27 10.77
CA GLU A 132 7.43 -6.67 10.29
C GLU A 132 6.05 -7.32 10.43
N ILE A 133 5.41 -7.17 11.60
CA ILE A 133 4.07 -7.73 11.86
C ILE A 133 3.02 -7.04 10.99
N ILE A 134 3.09 -5.71 10.82
CA ILE A 134 2.21 -4.97 9.91
C ILE A 134 2.33 -5.52 8.49
N ARG A 135 3.58 -5.67 8.00
CA ARG A 135 3.83 -6.20 6.66
C ARG A 135 3.30 -7.62 6.50
N ARG A 136 3.49 -8.47 7.52
CA ARG A 136 2.98 -9.84 7.54
C ARG A 136 1.46 -9.88 7.49
N ALA A 137 0.80 -9.15 8.39
CA ALA A 137 -0.66 -9.05 8.43
C ALA A 137 -1.26 -8.55 7.10
N LEU A 138 -0.61 -7.58 6.45
CA LEU A 138 -1.04 -7.09 5.15
C LEU A 138 -0.87 -8.13 4.05
N ARG A 139 0.32 -8.75 3.91
CA ARG A 139 0.64 -9.63 2.76
C ARG A 139 0.10 -11.05 2.89
N GLU A 140 0.02 -11.57 4.12
CA GLU A 140 -0.41 -12.95 4.38
C GLU A 140 -1.88 -13.04 4.77
N TYR A 141 -2.57 -11.91 4.94
CA TYR A 141 -3.99 -11.89 5.28
C TYR A 141 -4.78 -10.82 4.52
N SER A 142 -4.58 -9.53 4.81
CA SER A 142 -5.48 -8.47 4.30
C SER A 142 -5.52 -8.36 2.78
N PHE A 143 -4.38 -8.52 2.11
CA PHE A 143 -4.26 -8.43 0.65
C PHE A 143 -4.47 -9.77 -0.07
N LEU A 144 -4.70 -10.87 0.64
CA LEU A 144 -5.11 -12.11 0.01
C LEU A 144 -6.62 -12.09 -0.27
N PRO A 145 -7.06 -12.65 -1.41
CA PRO A 145 -8.45 -13.02 -1.64
C PRO A 145 -9.03 -13.83 -0.49
N GLU A 146 -10.32 -13.64 -0.20
CA GLU A 146 -10.97 -14.28 0.96
C GLU A 146 -10.89 -15.80 0.93
N ASP A 147 -11.04 -16.41 -0.24
CA ASP A 147 -10.92 -17.85 -0.49
C ASP A 147 -9.51 -18.41 -0.22
N ARG A 148 -8.51 -17.53 -0.09
CA ARG A 148 -7.11 -17.89 0.13
C ARG A 148 -6.61 -17.57 1.54
N ARG A 149 -7.45 -16.99 2.40
CA ARG A 149 -7.06 -16.62 3.76
C ARG A 149 -7.16 -17.83 4.68
N SER A 150 -6.07 -18.12 5.39
CA SER A 150 -6.12 -18.97 6.57
C SER A 150 -6.70 -18.20 7.76
N GLN A 151 -7.13 -18.92 8.81
CA GLN A 151 -7.51 -18.30 10.07
C GLN A 151 -6.33 -17.47 10.61
N PRO A 152 -6.52 -16.16 10.89
CA PRO A 152 -5.43 -15.31 11.32
C PRO A 152 -5.00 -15.67 12.73
N SER A 153 -3.69 -15.65 13.00
CA SER A 153 -3.19 -15.73 14.37
C SER A 153 -3.73 -14.55 15.20
N PRO A 154 -3.84 -14.68 16.54
CA PRO A 154 -4.29 -13.58 17.39
C PRO A 154 -3.51 -12.27 17.20
N GLU A 155 -2.22 -12.38 16.87
CA GLU A 155 -1.35 -11.24 16.57
C GLU A 155 -1.71 -10.56 15.24
N ILE A 156 -1.92 -11.32 14.17
CA ILE A 156 -2.37 -10.79 12.87
C ILE A 156 -3.74 -10.14 13.04
N ALA A 157 -4.68 -10.80 13.74
CA ALA A 157 -6.02 -10.27 13.97
C ALA A 157 -6.00 -8.94 14.75
N ARG A 158 -5.15 -8.81 15.77
CA ARG A 158 -4.96 -7.53 16.49
C ARG A 158 -4.38 -6.45 15.59
N THR A 159 -3.41 -6.81 14.75
CA THR A 159 -2.75 -5.88 13.83
C THR A 159 -3.72 -5.36 12.78
N VAL A 160 -4.57 -6.23 12.22
CA VAL A 160 -5.62 -5.83 11.28
C VAL A 160 -6.60 -4.85 11.93
N ARG A 161 -7.10 -5.14 13.13
CA ARG A 161 -7.97 -4.19 13.86
C ARG A 161 -7.29 -2.86 14.14
N TRP A 162 -6.00 -2.88 14.46
CA TRP A 162 -5.23 -1.66 14.66
C TRP A 162 -5.11 -0.86 13.36
N LEU A 163 -4.87 -1.52 12.21
CA LEU A 163 -4.82 -0.89 10.89
C LEU A 163 -6.17 -0.28 10.50
N GLU A 164 -7.28 -0.99 10.72
CA GLU A 164 -8.63 -0.48 10.49
C GLU A 164 -8.92 0.79 11.28
N ALA A 165 -8.50 0.82 12.55
CA ALA A 165 -8.73 1.97 13.43
C ALA A 165 -7.75 3.13 13.22
N SER A 166 -6.51 2.83 12.81
CA SER A 166 -5.42 3.82 12.77
C SER A 166 -5.13 4.35 11.37
N SER A 167 -5.64 3.72 10.30
CA SER A 167 -5.37 4.15 8.94
C SER A 167 -5.93 5.55 8.65
N LEU A 168 -5.13 6.36 7.96
CA LEU A 168 -5.56 7.69 7.51
C LEU A 168 -6.71 7.59 6.49
N PRO A 169 -7.62 8.57 6.43
CA PRO A 169 -8.57 8.67 5.32
C PRO A 169 -7.81 8.84 3.99
N SER A 170 -8.32 8.28 2.89
CA SER A 170 -7.70 8.43 1.55
C SER A 170 -7.48 9.90 1.18
N SER A 171 -8.39 10.80 1.60
CA SER A 171 -8.27 12.25 1.39
C SER A 171 -7.04 12.89 2.04
N ALA A 172 -6.44 12.27 3.06
CA ALA A 172 -5.18 12.75 3.63
C ALA A 172 -4.04 12.79 2.59
N LEU A 173 -4.13 11.97 1.54
CA LEU A 173 -3.18 11.99 0.42
C LEU A 173 -3.30 13.23 -0.47
N GLU A 174 -4.32 14.08 -0.29
CA GLU A 174 -4.33 15.40 -0.93
C GLU A 174 -3.28 16.35 -0.32
N GLU A 175 -2.85 16.09 0.92
CA GLU A 175 -1.80 16.84 1.59
C GLU A 175 -0.41 16.45 1.10
N THR A 176 0.35 17.45 0.65
CA THR A 176 1.72 17.27 0.12
C THR A 176 2.66 16.58 1.13
N LYS A 177 2.45 16.79 2.44
CA LYS A 177 3.23 16.15 3.51
C LYS A 177 3.08 14.63 3.49
N GLN A 178 1.85 14.13 3.38
CA GLN A 178 1.58 12.69 3.36
C GLN A 178 2.15 12.04 2.11
N VAL A 179 1.96 12.69 0.95
CA VAL A 179 2.50 12.23 -0.33
C VAL A 179 4.03 12.15 -0.30
N ARG A 180 4.69 13.14 0.31
CA ARG A 180 6.15 13.13 0.49
C ARG A 180 6.59 11.95 1.35
N GLY A 181 5.90 11.69 2.48
CA GLY A 181 6.17 10.53 3.33
C GLY A 181 6.01 9.20 2.59
N VAL A 182 5.02 9.08 1.70
CA VAL A 182 4.87 7.92 0.80
C VAL A 182 6.08 7.79 -0.12
N LEU A 183 6.48 8.86 -0.81
CA LEU A 183 7.63 8.82 -1.72
C LEU A 183 8.96 8.50 -1.01
N GLU A 184 9.12 8.98 0.22
CA GLU A 184 10.25 8.64 1.09
C GLU A 184 10.22 7.15 1.46
N ALA A 185 9.08 6.62 1.89
CA ALA A 185 8.93 5.20 2.19
C ALA A 185 9.24 4.30 0.98
N LEU A 186 8.86 4.72 -0.23
CA LEU A 186 9.21 4.01 -1.47
C LEU A 186 10.70 4.07 -1.81
N SER A 187 11.39 5.12 -1.35
CA SER A 187 12.82 5.34 -1.60
C SER A 187 13.74 4.51 -0.71
N LEU A 188 13.19 3.87 0.33
CA LEU A 188 13.91 3.09 1.31
C LEU A 188 13.61 1.58 1.17
N ARG A 189 14.58 0.77 1.58
CA ARG A 189 14.45 -0.67 1.81
C ARG A 189 13.99 -0.91 3.26
N MET A 190 13.69 -2.16 3.60
CA MET A 190 13.25 -2.50 4.96
C MET A 190 14.33 -2.29 6.03
N ASP A 191 15.60 -2.36 5.63
CA ASP A 191 16.78 -2.07 6.47
C ASP A 191 17.06 -0.56 6.60
N GLY A 192 16.21 0.30 6.04
CA GLY A 192 16.39 1.76 6.07
C GLY A 192 17.39 2.30 5.02
N ASN A 193 18.06 1.43 4.26
CA ASN A 193 18.98 1.87 3.21
C ASN A 193 18.24 2.31 1.94
N ALA A 194 18.90 3.07 1.08
CA ALA A 194 18.33 3.53 -0.18
C ALA A 194 17.93 2.33 -1.09
N ALA A 195 16.69 2.34 -1.57
CA ALA A 195 16.21 1.38 -2.55
C ALA A 195 16.87 1.60 -3.91
N ALA A 196 17.09 0.52 -4.67
CA ALA A 196 17.55 0.60 -6.05
C ALA A 196 16.60 1.46 -6.91
N THR A 197 17.12 2.11 -7.96
CA THR A 197 16.34 2.97 -8.85
C THR A 197 15.22 2.22 -9.56
N SER A 198 15.48 0.98 -10.01
CA SER A 198 14.47 0.09 -10.59
C SER A 198 13.36 -0.24 -9.60
N THR A 199 13.71 -0.59 -8.35
CA THR A 199 12.75 -0.88 -7.28
C THR A 199 11.85 0.31 -6.99
N TYR A 200 12.43 1.50 -6.81
CA TYR A 200 11.66 2.73 -6.58
C TYR A 200 10.71 3.02 -7.75
N ARG A 201 11.18 2.95 -9.00
CA ARG A 201 10.35 3.21 -10.18
C ARG A 201 9.17 2.23 -10.27
N ARG A 202 9.42 0.94 -10.03
CA ARG A 202 8.37 -0.08 -10.02
C ARG A 202 7.33 0.18 -8.92
N LYS A 203 7.77 0.44 -7.69
CA LYS A 203 6.86 0.75 -6.58
C LYS A 203 6.07 2.04 -6.84
N ARG A 204 6.72 3.09 -7.35
CA ARG A 204 6.06 4.35 -7.69
C ARG A 204 5.02 4.17 -8.79
N ALA A 205 5.28 3.34 -9.80
CA ALA A 205 4.30 3.05 -10.85
C ALA A 205 3.04 2.37 -10.30
N ILE A 206 3.19 1.42 -9.38
CA ILE A 206 2.06 0.75 -8.72
C ILE A 206 1.24 1.75 -7.89
N ILE A 207 1.89 2.63 -7.12
CA ILE A 207 1.18 3.66 -6.34
C ILE A 207 0.56 4.72 -7.23
N HIS A 208 1.21 5.09 -8.33
CA HIS A 208 0.63 6.01 -9.31
C HIS A 208 -0.69 5.45 -9.85
N HIS A 209 -0.69 4.20 -10.30
CA HIS A 209 -1.90 3.52 -10.78
C HIS A 209 -2.98 3.38 -9.70
N ALA A 210 -2.61 3.02 -8.47
CA ALA A 210 -3.55 2.97 -7.36
C ALA A 210 -4.21 4.33 -7.10
N LEU A 211 -3.46 5.43 -7.18
CA LEU A 211 -4.01 6.76 -6.98
C LEU A 211 -4.82 7.27 -8.18
N GLU A 212 -4.49 6.87 -9.41
CA GLU A 212 -5.39 7.11 -10.56
C GLU A 212 -6.72 6.39 -10.38
N TYR A 213 -6.69 5.14 -9.89
CA TYR A 213 -7.92 4.40 -9.59
C TYR A 213 -8.74 5.05 -8.47
N ALA A 214 -8.09 5.62 -7.45
CA ALA A 214 -8.79 6.40 -6.43
C ALA A 214 -9.45 7.68 -7.01
N VAL A 215 -8.85 8.30 -8.03
CA VAL A 215 -9.44 9.44 -8.76
C VAL A 215 -10.62 8.97 -9.62
N GLU A 216 -10.51 7.82 -10.28
CA GLU A 216 -11.61 7.20 -11.05
C GLU A 216 -12.83 6.90 -10.16
N LEU A 217 -12.59 6.49 -8.91
CA LEU A 217 -13.63 6.29 -7.90
C LEU A 217 -14.13 7.60 -7.26
N GLU A 218 -13.65 8.76 -7.71
CA GLU A 218 -13.94 10.08 -7.15
C GLU A 218 -13.57 10.23 -5.66
N GLU A 219 -12.72 9.34 -5.11
CA GLU A 219 -12.20 9.43 -3.75
C GLU A 219 -11.10 10.49 -3.61
N LEU A 220 -10.45 10.85 -4.73
CA LEU A 220 -9.44 11.91 -4.84
C LEU A 220 -9.75 12.85 -6.01
N SER A 221 -9.48 14.14 -5.83
CA SER A 221 -9.69 15.15 -6.89
C SER A 221 -8.73 15.03 -8.08
N ALA A 222 -7.48 14.62 -7.82
CA ALA A 222 -6.44 14.40 -8.82
C ALA A 222 -5.32 13.56 -8.21
N ASN A 223 -4.47 12.96 -9.05
CA ASN A 223 -3.35 12.15 -8.56
C ASN A 223 -2.34 13.03 -7.80
N PRO A 224 -2.18 12.83 -6.48
CA PRO A 224 -1.41 13.74 -5.67
C PRO A 224 0.11 13.58 -5.86
N LEU A 225 0.57 12.51 -6.53
CA LEU A 225 1.99 12.34 -6.88
C LEU A 225 2.52 13.43 -7.82
N HIS A 226 1.65 14.10 -8.57
CA HIS A 226 2.04 15.17 -9.49
C HIS A 226 2.37 16.47 -8.75
N LYS A 227 1.84 16.65 -7.53
CA LYS A 227 2.04 17.85 -6.70
C LYS A 227 3.45 17.91 -6.08
N VAL A 228 4.13 16.77 -5.91
CA VAL A 228 5.42 16.69 -5.20
C VAL A 228 6.60 16.53 -6.16
N LYS A 229 7.46 17.54 -6.21
CA LYS A 229 8.82 17.39 -6.78
C LYS A 229 9.71 16.66 -5.77
N PHE A 230 10.00 15.38 -6.04
CA PHE A 230 10.82 14.52 -5.17
C PHE A 230 12.15 14.18 -5.84
N ARG A 231 13.27 14.61 -5.24
CA ARG A 231 14.62 14.31 -5.71
C ARG A 231 15.20 13.14 -4.91
N LYS A 232 15.29 11.98 -5.53
CA LYS A 232 15.86 10.78 -4.91
C LYS A 232 17.39 10.85 -4.84
N ALA A 233 17.97 10.26 -3.80
CA ALA A 233 19.40 9.95 -3.76
C ALA A 233 19.82 9.07 -4.95
N LYS A 234 20.90 9.44 -5.63
CA LYS A 234 21.51 8.62 -6.68
C LYS A 234 22.10 7.36 -6.03
N VAL A 235 21.59 6.20 -6.43
CA VAL A 235 22.29 4.92 -6.21
C VAL A 235 23.30 4.80 -7.34
N SER A 236 24.59 4.57 -7.03
CA SER A 236 25.58 4.31 -8.07
C SER A 236 25.16 3.05 -8.84
N GLY A 237 25.08 3.16 -10.16
CA GLY A 237 24.76 2.05 -11.04
C GLY A 237 25.98 1.20 -11.40
N GLU A 238 27.09 1.39 -10.70
CA GLU A 238 28.33 0.70 -10.99
C GLU A 238 28.22 -0.74 -10.51
N VAL A 239 28.24 -1.67 -11.47
CA VAL A 239 28.33 -3.10 -11.18
C VAL A 239 29.78 -3.37 -10.80
N ASP A 240 30.02 -3.86 -9.60
CA ASP A 240 31.34 -4.35 -9.22
C ASP A 240 31.73 -5.47 -10.20
N ARG A 241 32.76 -5.24 -11.01
CA ARG A 241 33.22 -6.22 -12.01
C ARG A 241 33.62 -7.55 -11.36
N ARG A 242 34.02 -7.53 -10.08
CA ARG A 242 34.36 -8.72 -9.29
C ARG A 242 33.13 -9.54 -8.91
N SER A 243 31.93 -8.97 -8.95
CA SER A 243 30.68 -9.70 -8.73
C SER A 243 30.21 -10.48 -9.97
N VAL A 244 30.94 -10.42 -11.09
CA VAL A 244 30.59 -11.07 -12.36
C VAL A 244 31.60 -12.18 -12.67
N VAL A 245 31.08 -13.32 -13.13
CA VAL A 245 31.87 -14.52 -13.44
C VAL A 245 32.76 -14.31 -14.66
N ASN A 246 34.07 -14.53 -14.52
CA ASN A 246 35.00 -14.47 -15.64
C ASN A 246 34.99 -15.76 -16.50
N PRO A 247 35.57 -15.76 -17.72
CA PRO A 247 35.49 -16.93 -18.61
C PRO A 247 36.14 -18.22 -18.08
N GLY A 248 37.14 -18.11 -17.18
CA GLY A 248 37.73 -19.27 -16.52
C GLY A 248 36.76 -19.85 -15.48
N GLN A 249 36.29 -19.01 -14.56
CA GLN A 249 35.30 -19.35 -13.55
C GLN A 249 34.02 -19.92 -14.16
N ALA A 250 33.56 -19.38 -15.29
CA ALA A 250 32.37 -19.89 -15.97
C ALA A 250 32.55 -21.34 -16.43
N ARG A 251 33.71 -21.69 -17.00
CA ARG A 251 34.00 -23.07 -17.43
C ARG A 251 34.09 -24.02 -16.23
N GLU A 252 34.68 -23.57 -15.12
CA GLU A 252 34.74 -24.33 -13.88
C GLU A 252 33.34 -24.56 -13.29
N LEU A 253 32.51 -23.52 -13.20
CA LEU A 253 31.13 -23.62 -12.73
C LEU A 253 30.27 -24.51 -13.63
N LEU A 254 30.43 -24.42 -14.96
CA LEU A 254 29.75 -25.29 -15.91
C LEU A 254 30.18 -26.75 -15.78
N THR A 255 31.44 -27.00 -15.41
CA THR A 255 31.91 -28.35 -15.07
C THR A 255 31.32 -28.80 -13.74
N ALA A 256 31.38 -27.96 -12.71
CA ALA A 256 30.87 -28.25 -11.37
C ALA A 256 29.37 -28.60 -11.38
N VAL A 257 28.56 -27.91 -12.21
CA VAL A 257 27.11 -28.19 -12.26
C VAL A 257 26.80 -29.58 -12.84
N THR A 258 27.71 -30.19 -13.60
CA THR A 258 27.48 -31.56 -14.14
C THR A 258 27.40 -32.63 -13.06
N TYR A 259 27.97 -32.38 -11.89
CA TYR A 259 27.92 -33.30 -10.75
C TYR A 259 26.58 -33.25 -9.99
N VAL A 260 25.66 -32.32 -10.35
CA VAL A 260 24.36 -32.17 -9.68
C VAL A 260 23.37 -33.24 -10.16
N GLY A 261 23.39 -34.40 -9.50
CA GLY A 261 22.49 -35.52 -9.78
C GLY A 261 22.72 -36.14 -11.17
N ARG A 262 22.09 -37.29 -11.42
CA ARG A 262 22.39 -38.09 -12.62
C ARG A 262 21.91 -37.47 -13.94
N SER A 263 20.77 -36.76 -13.92
CA SER A 263 20.14 -36.19 -15.13
C SER A 263 20.02 -34.67 -15.13
N ARG A 264 20.02 -34.03 -13.96
CA ARG A 264 19.84 -32.57 -13.84
C ARG A 264 21.10 -31.80 -14.21
N GLY A 265 22.28 -32.29 -13.80
CA GLY A 265 23.55 -31.61 -14.02
C GLY A 265 23.85 -31.32 -15.50
N PRO A 266 23.78 -32.31 -16.41
CA PRO A 266 23.98 -32.08 -17.83
C PRO A 266 22.99 -31.06 -18.43
N MET A 267 21.73 -31.09 -18.01
CA MET A 267 20.70 -30.13 -18.44
C MET A 267 21.00 -28.71 -17.96
N LEU A 268 21.39 -28.56 -16.69
CA LEU A 268 21.77 -27.27 -16.11
C LEU A 268 23.04 -26.71 -16.76
N ARG A 269 24.02 -27.57 -17.09
CA ARG A 269 25.22 -27.15 -17.84
C ARG A 269 24.82 -26.54 -19.19
N ALA A 270 23.95 -27.20 -19.95
CA ALA A 270 23.49 -26.68 -21.23
C ALA A 270 22.77 -25.33 -21.07
N LEU A 271 21.86 -25.22 -20.09
CA LEU A 271 21.13 -23.99 -19.78
C LEU A 271 22.08 -22.82 -19.45
N PHE A 272 23.00 -23.03 -18.50
CA PHE A 272 23.93 -21.99 -18.06
C PHE A 272 24.97 -21.65 -19.15
N ALA A 273 25.37 -22.61 -19.98
CA ALA A 273 26.26 -22.35 -21.10
C ALA A 273 25.59 -21.44 -22.14
N CYS A 274 24.31 -21.68 -22.45
CA CYS A 274 23.55 -20.80 -23.34
C CYS A 274 23.41 -19.38 -22.78
N MET A 275 23.21 -19.24 -21.46
CA MET A 275 23.16 -17.93 -20.80
C MET A 275 24.52 -17.22 -20.85
N TYR A 276 25.62 -17.91 -20.55
CA TYR A 276 26.94 -17.29 -20.45
C TYR A 276 27.55 -16.97 -21.82
N PHE A 277 27.59 -17.94 -22.73
CA PHE A 277 28.23 -17.77 -24.04
C PHE A 277 27.29 -17.19 -25.09
N GLY A 278 25.99 -17.49 -25.01
CA GLY A 278 24.99 -16.95 -25.94
C GLY A 278 24.36 -15.64 -25.47
N GLY A 279 24.55 -15.24 -24.21
CA GLY A 279 23.92 -14.03 -23.64
C GLY A 279 22.40 -14.16 -23.43
N LEU A 280 21.86 -15.38 -23.45
CA LEU A 280 20.42 -15.61 -23.30
C LEU A 280 19.95 -15.27 -21.88
N ARG A 281 18.75 -14.72 -21.77
CA ARG A 281 18.04 -14.64 -20.48
C ARG A 281 17.62 -16.05 -20.04
N PRO A 282 17.47 -16.32 -18.73
CA PRO A 282 17.09 -17.65 -18.24
C PRO A 282 15.84 -18.24 -18.93
N GLY A 283 14.82 -17.41 -19.16
CA GLY A 283 13.59 -17.84 -19.81
C GLY A 283 13.74 -18.13 -21.30
N GLU A 284 14.65 -17.44 -21.99
CA GLU A 284 14.97 -17.72 -23.40
C GLU A 284 15.74 -19.03 -23.50
N ALA A 285 16.74 -19.23 -22.65
CA ALA A 285 17.51 -20.47 -22.58
C ALA A 285 16.62 -21.68 -22.25
N ALA A 286 15.66 -21.52 -21.32
CA ALA A 286 14.70 -22.57 -20.99
C ALA A 286 13.68 -22.87 -22.10
N GLY A 287 13.48 -21.94 -23.04
CA GLY A 287 12.58 -22.09 -24.19
C GLY A 287 13.25 -22.67 -25.44
N LEU A 288 14.58 -22.82 -25.43
CA LEU A 288 15.37 -23.23 -26.58
C LEU A 288 15.11 -24.69 -26.97
N ARG A 289 15.00 -24.96 -28.28
CA ARG A 289 14.85 -26.30 -28.86
C ARG A 289 16.04 -26.66 -29.73
N HIS A 290 16.21 -27.95 -30.01
CA HIS A 290 17.27 -28.43 -30.91
C HIS A 290 17.24 -27.72 -32.27
N ASP A 291 16.06 -27.57 -32.88
CA ASP A 291 15.87 -26.90 -34.18
C ASP A 291 16.18 -25.39 -34.15
N ASN A 292 16.39 -24.82 -32.96
CA ASN A 292 16.80 -23.43 -32.80
C ASN A 292 18.33 -23.27 -32.78
N CYS A 293 19.08 -24.36 -32.77
CA CYS A 293 20.53 -24.38 -32.55
C CYS A 293 21.26 -24.80 -33.83
N LEU A 294 21.94 -23.85 -34.47
CA LEU A 294 22.94 -24.15 -35.49
C LEU A 294 24.32 -24.07 -34.84
N LEU A 295 24.90 -25.22 -34.49
CA LEU A 295 26.18 -25.31 -33.80
C LEU A 295 27.21 -26.02 -34.69
N PRO A 296 27.93 -25.30 -35.57
CA PRO A 296 28.95 -25.89 -36.42
C PRO A 296 30.13 -26.42 -35.58
N LYS A 297 30.88 -27.38 -36.13
CA LYS A 297 32.07 -27.96 -35.46
C LYS A 297 33.15 -26.91 -35.18
N GLU A 298 33.25 -25.92 -36.06
CA GLU A 298 34.21 -24.81 -35.97
C GLU A 298 33.50 -23.48 -36.28
N GLY A 299 33.98 -22.40 -35.69
CA GLY A 299 33.43 -21.06 -35.87
C GLY A 299 32.25 -20.73 -34.95
N TRP A 300 31.50 -19.68 -35.33
CA TRP A 300 30.37 -19.18 -34.54
C TRP A 300 29.11 -20.01 -34.76
N GLY A 301 28.44 -20.37 -33.66
CA GLY A 301 27.08 -20.91 -33.70
C GLY A 301 26.01 -19.82 -33.73
N LEU A 302 24.81 -20.19 -34.17
CA LEU A 302 23.63 -19.34 -34.19
C LEU A 302 22.51 -19.97 -33.35
N LEU A 303 21.95 -19.18 -32.44
CA LEU A 303 20.77 -19.54 -31.65
C LEU A 303 19.58 -18.67 -32.10
N THR A 304 18.50 -19.30 -32.58
CA THR A 304 17.29 -18.60 -33.03
C THR A 304 16.21 -18.64 -31.95
N LEU A 305 16.00 -17.54 -31.24
CA LEU A 305 15.05 -17.48 -30.12
C LEU A 305 13.61 -17.36 -30.63
N GLN A 306 12.76 -18.34 -30.33
CA GLN A 306 11.35 -18.34 -30.74
C GLN A 306 10.36 -18.22 -29.57
N LYS A 307 10.71 -18.73 -28.39
CA LYS A 307 9.83 -18.73 -27.21
C LYS A 307 10.62 -18.40 -25.95
N THR A 308 10.04 -17.56 -25.11
CA THR A 308 10.52 -17.33 -23.75
C THR A 308 9.63 -18.10 -22.77
N ARG A 309 10.24 -18.96 -21.96
CA ARG A 309 9.59 -19.62 -20.82
C ARG A 309 10.02 -18.91 -19.55
N SER A 310 9.39 -17.77 -19.26
CA SER A 310 9.48 -17.17 -17.93
C SER A 310 8.98 -18.17 -16.90
N GLU A 311 9.64 -18.30 -15.73
CA GLU A 311 9.09 -19.08 -14.61
C GLU A 311 7.63 -18.73 -14.42
N SER A 312 6.75 -19.65 -14.80
CA SER A 312 5.32 -19.51 -14.74
C SER A 312 4.80 -20.84 -14.25
N ILE A 313 4.52 -20.85 -12.94
CA ILE A 313 3.57 -21.72 -12.27
C ILE A 313 4.02 -23.19 -12.29
N LYS A 314 4.64 -23.62 -11.19
CA LYS A 314 4.43 -25.00 -10.72
C LYS A 314 2.90 -25.18 -10.67
N ARG A 315 2.37 -25.97 -11.63
CA ARG A 315 1.03 -26.55 -11.51
C ARG A 315 0.99 -27.43 -10.27
#